data_AF-A0A817PFU0-F1
#
_entry.id   AF-A0A817PFU0-F1
#
_cell.length_a   1.000
_cell.length_b   1.000
_cell.length_c   1.000
_cell.angle_alpha   90.00
_cell.angle_beta   90.00
_cell.angle_gamma   90.00
#
_symmetry.space_group_name_H-M   'P 1'
#
loop_
_entity.id
_entity.type
_entity.pdbx_description
1 polymer ?
#
loop_
_entity_poly.entity_id
_entity_poly.type
_entity_poly.pdbx_seq_one_letter_code
_entity_poly.pdbx_strand_id
1 'polypeptide(L)'
;AIGDCTNIPTSKTAAAVAGSNDILVRNLSNLMFGKSDKVPKYDGYTSCPLLTGYGKCILAEFDFDGQPLETLPIDQGKERRLSYILKKDVMPVIYWNMLIK
;
A
#
# COMPACT_ATOMS: atom_id res chain seq x y z
N ALA A 1 2.73 -5.30 15.88
CA ALA A 1 3.51 -5.92 14.78
C ALA A 1 3.04 -5.32 13.46
N ILE A 2 3.90 -5.26 12.44
CA ILE A 2 3.59 -4.68 11.12
C ILE A 2 4.31 -5.46 10.02
N GLY A 3 3.71 -5.51 8.82
CA GLY A 3 4.31 -6.10 7.64
C GLY A 3 4.36 -7.63 7.65
N ASP A 4 5.40 -8.17 7.04
CA ASP A 4 5.49 -9.60 6.68
C ASP A 4 5.45 -10.54 7.88
N CYS A 5 5.87 -10.09 9.06
CA CYS A 5 5.84 -10.86 10.30
C CYS A 5 4.43 -11.02 10.91
N THR A 6 3.42 -10.36 10.34
CA THR A 6 2.03 -10.44 10.81
C THR A 6 1.24 -11.56 10.12
N ASN A 7 0.10 -11.91 10.71
CA ASN A 7 -0.91 -12.80 10.11
C ASN A 7 -2.05 -12.03 9.41
N ILE A 8 -1.84 -10.76 9.06
CA ILE A 8 -2.85 -9.97 8.35
C ILE A 8 -3.15 -10.66 7.00
N PRO A 9 -4.42 -10.97 6.68
CA PRO A 9 -4.78 -11.74 5.50
C PRO A 9 -4.81 -10.87 4.23
N THR A 10 -3.70 -10.19 3.93
CA THR A 10 -3.48 -9.45 2.67
C THR A 10 -2.13 -9.81 2.07
N SER A 11 -1.86 -9.37 0.85
CA SER A 11 -0.56 -9.59 0.21
C SER A 11 0.55 -8.89 0.98
N LYS A 12 1.66 -9.61 1.20
CA LYS A 12 2.82 -9.12 1.96
C LYS A 12 3.71 -8.25 1.06
N THR A 13 3.42 -6.95 1.04
CA THR A 13 4.11 -5.97 0.18
C THR A 13 4.54 -4.73 0.97
N ALA A 14 5.50 -3.97 0.43
CA ALA A 14 5.89 -2.68 1.01
C ALA A 14 4.74 -1.65 0.98
N ALA A 15 3.83 -1.74 0.00
CA ALA A 15 2.64 -0.90 -0.04
C ALA A 15 1.67 -1.22 1.11
N ALA A 16 1.50 -2.50 1.44
CA ALA A 16 0.74 -2.92 2.62
C ALA A 16 1.38 -2.41 3.93
N VAL A 17 2.71 -2.39 4.01
CA VAL A 17 3.43 -1.76 5.13
C VAL A 17 3.09 -0.26 5.19
N ALA A 18 3.17 0.46 4.07
CA ALA A 18 2.84 1.88 4.04
C ALA A 18 1.40 2.18 4.48
N GLY A 19 0.41 1.44 3.95
CA GLY A 19 -1.00 1.60 4.32
C GLY A 19 -1.30 1.23 5.77
N SER A 20 -0.72 0.14 6.27
CA SER A 20 -0.91 -0.28 7.67
C SER A 20 -0.14 0.57 8.68
N ASN A 21 0.93 1.28 8.28
CA ASN A 21 1.75 2.09 9.18
C ASN A 21 0.98 3.26 9.79
N ASP A 22 0.23 4.03 8.98
CA ASP A 22 -0.58 5.15 9.49
C ASP A 22 -1.66 4.66 10.48
N ILE A 23 -2.31 3.54 10.17
CA ILE A 23 -3.30 2.92 11.06
C ILE A 23 -2.66 2.48 12.38
N LEU A 24 -1.48 1.84 12.32
CA LEU A 24 -0.76 1.41 13.51
C LEU A 24 -0.36 2.60 14.39
N VAL A 25 0.18 3.67 13.81
CA VAL A 25 0.58 4.88 14.55
C VAL A 25 -0.62 5.52 15.25
N ARG A 26 -1.76 5.65 14.55
CA ARG A 26 -2.99 6.20 15.14
C ARG A 26 -3.53 5.33 16.26
N ASN A 27 -3.52 4.01 16.09
CA ASN A 27 -3.97 3.07 17.12
C ASN A 27 -3.08 3.14 18.37
N LEU A 28 -1.76 3.18 18.20
CA LEU A 28 -0.82 3.33 19.31
C LEU A 28 -1.00 4.68 20.04
N SER A 29 -1.13 5.78 19.29
CA SER A 29 -1.37 7.10 19.86
C SER A 29 -2.68 7.15 20.65
N ASN A 30 -3.76 6.64 20.08
CA ASN A 30 -5.07 6.60 20.76
C ASN A 30 -5.03 5.74 22.02
N LEU A 31 -4.31 4.62 22.00
CA LEU A 31 -4.10 3.80 23.19
C LEU A 31 -3.34 4.56 24.28
N MET A 32 -2.24 5.24 23.92
CA MET A 32 -1.42 6.01 24.88
C MET A 32 -2.18 7.17 25.52
N PHE A 33 -3.10 7.81 24.79
CA PHE A 33 -3.89 8.94 25.28
C PHE A 33 -5.28 8.55 25.83
N GLY A 34 -5.56 7.26 26.01
CA GLY A 34 -6.84 6.79 26.57
C GLY A 34 -8.07 7.01 25.66
N LYS A 35 -7.86 7.14 24.34
CA LYS A 35 -8.90 7.30 23.31
C LYS A 35 -9.25 5.97 22.64
N SER A 36 -9.46 4.93 23.44
CA SER A 36 -9.67 3.55 22.97
C SER A 36 -10.98 3.33 22.21
N ASP A 37 -11.87 4.31 22.20
CA ASP A 37 -13.12 4.36 21.45
C ASP A 37 -12.93 4.69 19.96
N LYS A 38 -11.75 5.19 19.55
CA LYS A 38 -11.46 5.63 18.18
C LYS A 38 -10.34 4.82 17.54
N VAL A 39 -10.57 3.53 17.33
CA VAL A 39 -9.58 2.64 16.69
C VAL A 39 -9.84 2.59 15.18
N PRO A 40 -9.07 3.32 14.33
CA PRO A 40 -9.13 3.12 12.89
C PRO A 40 -8.80 1.67 12.52
N LYS A 41 -9.55 1.16 11.54
CA LYS A 41 -9.34 -0.17 10.96
C LYS A 41 -8.56 -0.03 9.67
N TYR A 42 -7.60 -0.92 9.49
CA TYR A 42 -6.95 -1.12 8.21
C TYR A 42 -7.92 -1.87 7.29
N ASP A 43 -7.99 -1.47 6.03
CA ASP A 43 -8.86 -2.00 4.98
C ASP A 43 -8.21 -3.14 4.18
N GLY A 44 -6.94 -3.45 4.45
CA GLY A 44 -6.20 -4.48 3.74
C GLY A 44 -5.49 -3.98 2.49
N TYR A 45 -5.46 -2.66 2.24
CA TYR A 45 -4.84 -2.06 1.07
C TYR A 45 -3.44 -2.60 0.81
N THR A 46 -3.24 -3.13 -0.38
CA THR A 46 -1.94 -3.55 -0.88
C THR A 46 -1.81 -3.21 -2.36
N SER A 47 -0.58 -3.03 -2.82
CA SER A 47 -0.27 -2.76 -4.22
C SER A 47 0.79 -3.73 -4.73
N CYS A 48 0.58 -4.24 -5.94
CA CYS A 48 1.50 -5.09 -6.67
C CYS A 48 1.72 -4.54 -8.09
N PRO A 49 2.82 -3.81 -8.33
CA PRO A 49 3.23 -3.40 -9.67
C PRO A 49 3.74 -4.59 -10.48
N LEU A 50 2.88 -5.17 -11.32
CA LEU A 50 3.17 -6.31 -12.18
C LEU A 50 3.89 -5.84 -13.45
N LEU A 51 5.20 -6.06 -13.51
CA LEU A 51 5.99 -5.82 -14.71
C LEU A 51 5.68 -6.89 -15.77
N THR A 52 4.97 -6.50 -16.82
CA THR A 52 4.62 -7.39 -17.94
C THR A 52 5.63 -7.29 -19.10
N GLY A 53 6.50 -6.28 -19.09
CA GLY A 53 7.59 -6.11 -20.03
C GLY A 53 8.38 -4.82 -19.80
N TYR A 54 9.45 -4.61 -20.57
CA TYR A 54 10.16 -3.33 -20.53
C TYR A 54 9.25 -2.20 -21.00
N GLY A 55 9.08 -1.18 -20.14
CA GLY A 55 8.18 -0.06 -20.41
C GLY A 55 6.69 -0.35 -20.15
N LYS A 56 6.35 -1.52 -19.61
CA LYS A 56 4.97 -1.96 -19.37
C LYS A 56 4.78 -2.47 -17.95
N CYS A 57 3.74 -1.99 -17.28
CA CYS A 57 3.37 -2.42 -15.95
C CYS A 57 1.85 -2.38 -15.80
N ILE A 58 1.27 -3.39 -15.17
CA ILE A 58 -0.09 -3.37 -14.63
C ILE A 58 0.07 -3.01 -13.15
N LEU A 59 -0.68 -2.02 -12.67
CA LEU A 59 -0.59 -1.57 -11.27
C LEU A 59 -1.80 -2.13 -10.52
N ALA A 60 -1.68 -3.34 -9.99
CA ALA A 60 -2.75 -3.98 -9.25
C ALA A 60 -2.81 -3.42 -7.84
N GLU A 61 -3.94 -2.85 -7.43
CA GLU A 61 -4.21 -2.36 -6.08
C GLU A 61 -5.52 -2.95 -5.60
N PHE A 62 -5.56 -3.45 -4.37
CA PHE A 62 -6.73 -4.17 -3.86
C PHE A 62 -6.79 -4.21 -2.32
N ASP A 63 -7.97 -4.53 -1.81
CA ASP A 63 -8.29 -4.64 -0.38
C ASP A 63 -8.33 -6.11 0.11
N PHE A 64 -8.85 -6.32 1.32
CA PHE A 64 -9.04 -7.67 1.88
C PHE A 64 -9.95 -8.58 1.06
N ASP A 65 -10.93 -8.03 0.37
CA ASP A 65 -11.91 -8.77 -0.43
C ASP A 65 -11.38 -9.04 -1.85
N GLY A 66 -10.15 -8.62 -2.14
CA GLY A 66 -9.53 -8.71 -3.45
C GLY A 66 -10.19 -7.79 -4.48
N GLN A 67 -10.97 -6.81 -4.03
CA GLN A 67 -11.60 -5.85 -4.92
C GLN A 67 -10.59 -4.78 -5.34
N PRO A 68 -10.62 -4.32 -6.61
CA PRO A 68 -9.74 -3.25 -7.05
C PRO A 68 -9.94 -1.97 -6.24
N LEU A 69 -8.85 -1.45 -5.67
CA LEU A 69 -8.79 -0.17 -4.95
C LEU A 69 -7.74 0.74 -5.60
N GLU A 70 -8.04 1.14 -6.85
CA GLU A 70 -7.12 1.89 -7.70
C GLU A 70 -6.93 3.34 -7.22
N THR A 71 -5.68 3.76 -7.07
CA THR A 71 -5.31 5.11 -6.61
C THR A 71 -5.50 6.16 -7.71
N LEU A 72 -5.29 5.78 -8.97
CA LEU A 72 -5.37 6.70 -10.11
C LEU A 72 -6.75 6.61 -10.78
N PRO A 73 -7.30 7.72 -11.32
CA PRO A 73 -8.58 7.72 -12.02
C PRO A 73 -8.48 7.16 -13.45
N ILE A 74 -7.75 6.05 -13.62
CA ILE A 74 -7.53 5.33 -14.88
C ILE A 74 -7.53 3.84 -14.59
N ASP A 75 -8.10 3.03 -15.50
CA ASP A 75 -8.08 1.56 -15.40
C ASP A 75 -6.63 1.03 -15.30
N GLN A 76 -6.23 0.58 -14.10
CA GLN A 76 -4.88 0.11 -13.79
C GLN A 76 -4.69 -1.39 -14.08
N GLY A 77 -5.77 -2.10 -14.40
CA GLY A 77 -5.75 -3.49 -14.89
C GLY A 77 -5.14 -3.65 -16.29
N LYS A 78 -4.92 -2.55 -17.01
CA LYS A 78 -4.25 -2.53 -18.32
C LYS A 78 -2.75 -2.24 -18.22
N GLU A 79 -1.99 -2.77 -19.18
CA GLU A 79 -0.57 -2.43 -19.32
C GLU A 79 -0.40 -0.93 -19.58
N ARG A 80 0.35 -0.25 -18.71
CA ARG A 80 0.63 1.17 -18.86
C ARG A 80 2.11 1.48 -18.69
N ARG A 81 2.60 2.37 -19.55
CA ARG A 81 3.92 2.97 -19.43
C ARG A 81 4.02 3.92 -18.24
N LEU A 82 2.93 4.60 -17.89
CA LEU A 82 2.87 5.46 -16.72
C LEU A 82 3.13 4.66 -15.43
N SER A 83 2.42 3.54 -15.24
CA SER A 83 2.63 2.63 -14.11
C SER A 83 4.07 2.10 -14.06
N TYR A 84 4.67 1.84 -15.22
CA TYR A 84 6.07 1.42 -15.30
C TYR A 84 7.03 2.51 -14.81
N ILE A 85 6.87 3.76 -15.25
CA ILE A 85 7.68 4.90 -14.81
C ILE A 85 7.47 5.16 -13.32
N LEU A 86 6.23 5.12 -12.85
CA LEU A 86 5.89 5.26 -11.43
C LEU A 86 6.66 4.22 -10.60
N LYS A 87 6.56 2.94 -10.96
CA LYS A 87 7.27 1.86 -10.25
C LYS A 87 8.78 2.03 -10.32
N LYS A 88 9.33 2.31 -11.50
CA LYS A 88 10.78 2.31 -11.76
C LYS A 88 11.49 3.51 -11.15
N ASP A 89 10.93 4.70 -11.35
CA ASP A 89 11.63 5.96 -11.11
C ASP A 89 11.08 6.72 -9.89
N VAL A 90 9.75 6.69 -9.69
CA VAL A 90 9.09 7.48 -8.62
C VAL A 90 9.07 6.74 -7.28
N MET A 91 8.68 5.47 -7.27
CA MET A 91 8.55 4.67 -6.03
C MET A 91 9.85 4.57 -5.23
N PRO A 92 11.05 4.41 -5.83
CA PRO A 92 12.30 4.45 -5.07
C PRO A 92 12.53 5.79 -4.37
N VAL A 93 12.21 6.91 -5.02
CA VAL A 93 12.36 8.24 -4.43
C VAL A 93 11.41 8.43 -3.25
N ILE A 94 10.14 8.02 -3.40
CA ILE A 94 9.15 8.03 -2.31
C ILE A 94 9.61 7.15 -1.16
N TYR A 95 10.10 5.94 -1.44
CA TYR A 95 10.58 5.02 -0.42
C TYR A 95 11.65 5.66 0.47
N TRP A 96 12.74 6.16 -0.13
CA TRP A 96 13.89 6.70 0.61
C TRP A 96 13.63 8.07 1.26
N ASN A 97 12.78 8.90 0.66
CA ASN A 97 12.57 10.27 1.12
C ASN A 97 11.29 10.50 1.92
N MET A 98 10.35 9.56 1.91
CA MET A 98 9.07 9.69 2.61
C MET A 98 8.76 8.46 3.47
N LEU A 99 8.83 7.23 2.94
CA LEU A 99 8.32 6.07 3.67
C LEU A 99 9.17 5.70 4.89
N ILE A 100 10.49 5.83 4.79
CA ILE A 100 11.42 5.44 5.87
C ILE A 100 11.82 6.60 6.79
N LYS A 101 11.26 7.80 6.59
CA LYS A 101 11.55 9.00 7.40
C LYS A 101 10.36 9.32 8.30
#